data_AF-A0A6B0VRY1-F1
#
_entry.id   AF-A0A6B0VRY1-F1
#
_cell.length_a   1.000
_cell.length_b   1.000
_cell.length_c   1.000
_cell.angle_alpha   90.00
_cell.angle_beta   90.00
_cell.angle_gamma   90.00
#
_symmetry.space_group_name_H-M   'P 1'
#
loop_
_entity.id
_entity.type
_entity.pdbx_description
1 polymer ?
#
loop_
_entity_poly.entity_id
_entity_poly.type
_entity_poly.pdbx_seq_one_letter_code
_entity_poly.pdbx_strand_id
1 'polypeptide(L)'
;MAVPLLLGNAAITGSLEAAGARFEGPVNFAGVTVGRGVHLHNAHFEDGLAANNLDVGFVDARRLTVSGTAIFDNASFDANTRFSRSTFDGPVSFDHASWRVLADFASTTVAGPASFAAIDVGGESRFNGAVLESGFDLSEATVAGEIGVRHAVVDGTLNVEAATFEDQADFEDLRYTGPEATLAETSFEGYTTFALAQIQAPLDYSNAEFHGEVWFTHGQFEGPVTFAGTRASDFVHLRDADFGNDLSLENVTFEHQSFLHGSTIDGTVDATGATFDHFQFSATVTGDTDFRNVRFDGQGIFRNSEFGGQAHFDNASFAGGPDFTDCRFKREASFDGTEFLVEPTFEDARFAVDPDLKAASYPQSSSRNLSDHRRTMIVARPEELLNKGVMIPIEAVTEDVVVPAAATDLLEIPPDRSAAVTIALRELEQSAWHDCFDQSVKLARTAISELDHESEDRAGLVFGFSLTLDADDPAGVVDTAVLVGAYRVDGDDEITFSHLDPELDAVDHLISVPAGDKAFESGASVGTHAEFRKAIFRRQVLQTRLIEHDMPDTRVTGDLFPPLVAIGRLF
;
A
#
# COMPACT_ATOMS: atom_id res chain seq x y z
N MET A 1 -27.43 -18.62 52.06
CA MET A 1 -27.84 -18.85 50.66
C MET A 1 -27.79 -17.49 50.02
N ALA A 2 -26.84 -17.26 49.10
CA ALA A 2 -26.81 -16.02 48.35
C ALA A 2 -28.09 -15.94 47.50
N VAL A 3 -28.71 -14.76 47.44
CA VAL A 3 -29.95 -14.55 46.69
C VAL A 3 -29.59 -13.80 45.40
N PRO A 4 -30.02 -14.28 44.23
CA PRO A 4 -29.71 -13.60 42.97
C PRO A 4 -30.41 -12.23 42.89
N LEU A 5 -29.76 -11.27 42.23
CA LEU A 5 -30.37 -10.01 41.85
C LEU A 5 -30.91 -10.12 40.42
N LEU A 6 -32.22 -10.16 40.28
CA LEU A 6 -32.89 -10.30 38.99
C LEU A 6 -33.56 -8.98 38.60
N LEU A 7 -32.94 -8.26 37.66
CA LEU A 7 -33.49 -7.02 37.09
C LEU A 7 -33.87 -7.19 35.61
N GLY A 8 -33.88 -8.41 35.08
CA GLY A 8 -34.10 -8.63 33.65
C GLY A 8 -35.35 -7.93 33.09
N ASN A 9 -35.23 -7.31 31.91
CA ASN A 9 -36.24 -6.50 31.24
C ASN A 9 -36.71 -5.26 32.03
N ALA A 10 -35.97 -4.81 33.05
CA ALA A 10 -36.31 -3.58 33.76
C ALA A 10 -35.93 -2.34 32.93
N ALA A 11 -36.80 -1.32 32.98
CA ALA A 11 -36.51 0.01 32.45
C ALA A 11 -36.14 0.96 33.61
N ILE A 12 -34.88 1.39 33.65
CA ILE A 12 -34.33 2.30 34.65
C ILE A 12 -34.16 3.67 33.99
N THR A 13 -35.04 4.62 34.28
CA THR A 13 -34.99 5.97 33.65
C THR A 13 -33.83 6.83 34.15
N GLY A 14 -33.20 6.44 35.26
CA GLY A 14 -32.07 7.13 35.89
C GLY A 14 -30.75 6.41 35.65
N SER A 15 -29.88 6.46 36.66
CA SER A 15 -28.63 5.70 36.69
C SER A 15 -28.77 4.46 37.57
N LEU A 16 -28.04 3.38 37.22
CA LEU A 16 -27.82 2.25 38.11
C LEU A 16 -26.50 2.48 38.86
N GLU A 17 -26.59 2.68 40.17
CA GLU A 17 -25.45 2.96 41.05
C GLU A 17 -25.11 1.71 41.87
N ALA A 18 -24.01 1.04 41.53
CA ALA A 18 -23.49 -0.12 42.25
C ALA A 18 -21.96 -0.09 42.39
N ALA A 19 -21.39 1.11 42.40
CA ALA A 19 -19.97 1.34 42.64
C ALA A 19 -19.52 0.73 43.96
N GLY A 20 -18.46 -0.09 43.93
CA GLY A 20 -17.94 -0.79 45.11
C GLY A 20 -18.88 -1.85 45.69
N ALA A 21 -19.99 -2.18 45.02
CA ALA A 21 -20.92 -3.20 45.49
C ALA A 21 -20.32 -4.60 45.33
N ARG A 22 -20.69 -5.51 46.23
CA ARG A 22 -20.36 -6.93 46.14
C ARG A 22 -21.64 -7.74 45.98
N PHE A 23 -21.70 -8.55 44.93
CA PHE A 23 -22.80 -9.45 44.64
C PHE A 23 -22.32 -10.89 44.83
N GLU A 24 -22.80 -11.53 45.90
CA GLU A 24 -22.43 -12.91 46.24
C GLU A 24 -23.23 -13.96 45.46
N GLY A 25 -24.35 -13.58 44.85
CA GLY A 25 -25.17 -14.46 44.00
C GLY A 25 -25.25 -13.91 42.57
N PRO A 26 -25.81 -14.70 41.63
CA PRO A 26 -25.87 -14.30 40.23
C PRO A 26 -26.64 -12.99 40.03
N VAL A 27 -26.15 -12.14 39.13
CA VAL A 27 -26.81 -10.89 38.75
C VAL A 27 -27.30 -10.98 37.31
N ASN A 28 -28.59 -10.70 37.11
CA ASN A 28 -29.24 -10.72 35.80
C ASN A 28 -29.74 -9.31 35.43
N PHE A 29 -29.05 -8.68 34.49
CA PHE A 29 -29.36 -7.44 33.79
C PHE A 29 -29.80 -7.67 32.32
N ALA A 30 -30.16 -8.88 31.94
CA ALA A 30 -30.54 -9.18 30.56
C ALA A 30 -31.79 -8.38 30.13
N GLY A 31 -31.73 -7.71 28.98
CA GLY A 31 -32.80 -6.87 28.46
C GLY A 31 -33.07 -5.59 29.27
N VAL A 32 -32.18 -5.22 30.20
CA VAL A 32 -32.34 -3.98 30.96
C VAL A 32 -32.07 -2.78 30.07
N THR A 33 -32.87 -1.73 30.21
CA THR A 33 -32.60 -0.43 29.60
C THR A 33 -32.27 0.59 30.68
N VAL A 34 -31.16 1.32 30.55
CA VAL A 34 -30.75 2.36 31.50
C VAL A 34 -30.59 3.72 30.80
N GLY A 35 -31.49 4.64 31.12
CA GLY A 35 -31.61 5.93 30.41
C GLY A 35 -30.49 6.94 30.66
N ARG A 36 -29.68 6.78 31.71
CA ARG A 36 -28.50 7.64 31.94
C ARG A 36 -27.19 6.85 31.87
N GLY A 37 -26.95 5.98 32.84
CA GLY A 37 -25.73 5.22 32.87
C GLY A 37 -25.64 4.24 34.03
N VAL A 38 -24.63 3.39 33.96
CA VAL A 38 -24.38 2.31 34.91
C VAL A 38 -23.00 2.54 35.53
N HIS A 39 -22.94 2.64 36.85
CA HIS A 39 -21.71 2.84 37.61
C HIS A 39 -21.40 1.58 38.42
N LEU A 40 -20.40 0.82 37.96
CA LEU A 40 -19.91 -0.45 38.51
C LEU A 40 -18.44 -0.39 38.93
N HIS A 41 -17.84 0.81 39.01
CA HIS A 41 -16.42 0.91 39.30
C HIS A 41 -16.08 0.29 40.67
N ASN A 42 -15.06 -0.57 40.71
CA ASN A 42 -14.69 -1.42 41.86
C ASN A 42 -15.78 -2.39 42.36
N ALA A 43 -16.82 -2.68 41.57
CA ALA A 43 -17.81 -3.68 41.94
C ALA A 43 -17.23 -5.10 41.80
N HIS A 44 -17.78 -6.05 42.55
CA HIS A 44 -17.37 -7.45 42.54
C HIS A 44 -18.58 -8.39 42.36
N PHE A 45 -18.53 -9.27 41.38
CA PHE A 45 -19.56 -10.25 41.06
C PHE A 45 -18.99 -11.67 41.23
N GLU A 46 -19.35 -12.36 42.31
CA GLU A 46 -18.79 -13.68 42.63
C GLU A 46 -19.29 -14.79 41.69
N ASP A 47 -20.60 -14.82 41.44
CA ASP A 47 -21.28 -15.93 40.73
C ASP A 47 -21.56 -15.62 39.24
N GLY A 48 -21.19 -14.44 38.75
CA GLY A 48 -21.33 -14.03 37.34
C GLY A 48 -22.35 -12.91 37.09
N LEU A 49 -22.35 -12.42 35.85
CA LEU A 49 -23.11 -11.27 35.37
C LEU A 49 -23.72 -11.58 33.99
N ALA A 50 -25.05 -11.70 33.93
CA ALA A 50 -25.77 -11.84 32.67
C ALA A 50 -26.38 -10.50 32.27
N ALA A 51 -25.86 -9.86 31.22
CA ALA A 51 -26.23 -8.54 30.72
C ALA A 51 -26.50 -8.57 29.19
N ASN A 52 -27.07 -9.67 28.69
CA ASN A 52 -27.40 -9.84 27.28
C ASN A 52 -28.50 -8.85 26.89
N ASN A 53 -28.44 -8.26 25.70
CA ASN A 53 -29.40 -7.25 25.25
C ASN A 53 -29.52 -6.06 26.23
N LEU A 54 -28.46 -5.74 26.97
CA LEU A 54 -28.40 -4.55 27.81
C LEU A 54 -28.35 -3.32 26.90
N ASP A 55 -29.24 -2.36 27.13
CA ASP A 55 -29.27 -1.09 26.42
C ASP A 55 -28.94 0.04 27.40
N VAL A 56 -27.81 0.71 27.20
CA VAL A 56 -27.30 1.72 28.11
C VAL A 56 -26.52 2.80 27.37
N GLY A 57 -26.66 4.04 27.83
CA GLY A 57 -25.79 5.13 27.40
C GLY A 57 -24.35 4.96 27.90
N PHE A 58 -24.08 5.43 29.11
CA PHE A 58 -22.73 5.47 29.69
C PHE A 58 -22.47 4.31 30.65
N VAL A 59 -21.31 3.66 30.58
CA VAL A 59 -20.88 2.63 31.55
C VAL A 59 -19.52 2.96 32.15
N ASP A 60 -19.46 3.03 33.47
CA ASP A 60 -18.20 3.07 34.24
C ASP A 60 -18.04 1.81 35.06
N ALA A 61 -17.38 0.81 34.49
CA ALA A 61 -17.04 -0.47 35.11
C ALA A 61 -15.53 -0.59 35.35
N ARG A 62 -14.82 0.53 35.57
CA ARG A 62 -13.37 0.49 35.80
C ARG A 62 -13.04 -0.31 37.06
N ARG A 63 -12.04 -1.20 36.97
CA ARG A 63 -11.67 -2.11 38.07
C ARG A 63 -12.83 -2.98 38.56
N LEU A 64 -13.74 -3.33 37.67
CA LEU A 64 -14.75 -4.36 37.93
C LEU A 64 -14.04 -5.71 38.11
N THR A 65 -14.56 -6.54 39.01
CA THR A 65 -14.16 -7.95 39.09
C THR A 65 -15.38 -8.84 38.91
N VAL A 66 -15.29 -9.80 37.99
CA VAL A 66 -16.31 -10.85 37.79
C VAL A 66 -15.62 -12.20 37.88
N SER A 67 -15.92 -12.96 38.93
CA SER A 67 -15.31 -14.28 39.14
C SER A 67 -16.03 -15.39 38.37
N GLY A 68 -17.33 -15.22 38.10
CA GLY A 68 -18.10 -16.11 37.24
C GLY A 68 -18.07 -15.67 35.76
N THR A 69 -19.00 -16.21 34.96
CA THR A 69 -19.17 -15.82 33.56
C THR A 69 -19.78 -14.42 33.45
N ALA A 70 -19.28 -13.61 32.51
CA ALA A 70 -19.85 -12.32 32.15
C ALA A 70 -20.35 -12.35 30.69
N ILE A 71 -21.64 -12.10 30.46
CA ILE A 71 -22.24 -12.23 29.13
C ILE A 71 -22.99 -10.94 28.77
N PHE A 72 -22.49 -10.23 27.76
CA PHE A 72 -23.00 -8.95 27.26
C PHE A 72 -23.49 -9.04 25.81
N ASP A 73 -23.78 -10.25 25.32
CA ASP A 73 -24.15 -10.48 23.93
C ASP A 73 -25.34 -9.61 23.51
N ASN A 74 -25.26 -9.03 22.32
CA ASN A 74 -26.27 -8.12 21.77
C ASN A 74 -26.52 -6.86 22.64
N ALA A 75 -25.60 -6.50 23.55
CA ALA A 75 -25.71 -5.25 24.29
C ALA A 75 -25.44 -4.05 23.38
N SER A 76 -26.10 -2.92 23.66
CA SER A 76 -25.89 -1.66 22.96
C SER A 76 -25.45 -0.58 23.93
N PHE A 77 -24.36 0.10 23.56
CA PHE A 77 -23.70 1.13 24.34
C PHE A 77 -23.71 2.46 23.56
N ASP A 78 -24.65 3.33 23.89
CA ASP A 78 -24.89 4.60 23.19
C ASP A 78 -23.85 5.69 23.52
N ALA A 79 -22.94 5.45 24.46
CA ALA A 79 -21.86 6.36 24.82
C ALA A 79 -20.61 5.59 25.26
N ASN A 80 -19.74 6.23 26.03
CA ASN A 80 -18.48 5.61 26.44
C ASN A 80 -18.72 4.48 27.44
N THR A 81 -18.13 3.33 27.16
CA THR A 81 -18.14 2.15 28.03
C THR A 81 -16.72 1.84 28.46
N ARG A 82 -16.49 1.86 29.78
CA ARG A 82 -15.16 1.68 30.36
C ARG A 82 -15.10 0.47 31.26
N PHE A 83 -14.41 -0.56 30.79
CA PHE A 83 -13.98 -1.73 31.55
C PHE A 83 -12.50 -1.67 31.92
N SER A 84 -11.79 -0.57 31.66
CA SER A 84 -10.34 -0.50 31.90
C SER A 84 -9.92 -0.95 33.32
N ARG A 85 -8.86 -1.76 33.37
CA ARG A 85 -8.30 -2.40 34.58
C ARG A 85 -9.23 -3.36 35.31
N SER A 86 -10.23 -3.91 34.61
CA SER A 86 -11.13 -4.93 35.17
C SER A 86 -10.53 -6.33 35.06
N THR A 87 -11.03 -7.23 35.89
CA THR A 87 -10.61 -8.63 35.93
C THR A 87 -11.83 -9.53 35.76
N PHE A 88 -11.74 -10.46 34.82
CA PHE A 88 -12.72 -11.51 34.59
C PHE A 88 -12.02 -12.85 34.83
N ASP A 89 -12.33 -13.51 35.95
CA ASP A 89 -11.74 -14.82 36.27
C ASP A 89 -12.40 -15.95 35.44
N GLY A 90 -13.60 -15.70 34.92
CA GLY A 90 -14.34 -16.59 34.02
C GLY A 90 -14.38 -16.07 32.57
N PRO A 91 -15.12 -16.79 31.69
CA PRO A 91 -15.32 -16.36 30.31
C PRO A 91 -16.07 -15.03 30.23
N VAL A 92 -15.72 -14.23 29.23
CA VAL A 92 -16.43 -13.00 28.88
C VAL A 92 -16.87 -13.05 27.43
N SER A 93 -18.15 -12.74 27.16
CA SER A 93 -18.63 -12.54 25.80
C SER A 93 -19.32 -11.19 25.65
N PHE A 94 -19.04 -10.56 24.53
CA PHE A 94 -19.66 -9.35 23.99
C PHE A 94 -20.15 -9.59 22.56
N ASP A 95 -20.45 -10.82 22.19
CA ASP A 95 -20.78 -11.14 20.80
C ASP A 95 -21.96 -10.31 20.30
N HIS A 96 -21.84 -9.75 19.10
CA HIS A 96 -22.85 -8.87 18.49
C HIS A 96 -23.18 -7.61 19.31
N ALA A 97 -22.30 -7.20 20.25
CA ALA A 97 -22.47 -5.95 20.98
C ALA A 97 -22.08 -4.74 20.11
N SER A 98 -22.73 -3.61 20.37
CA SER A 98 -22.50 -2.36 19.64
C SER A 98 -22.09 -1.22 20.56
N TRP A 99 -21.13 -0.41 20.12
CA TRP A 99 -20.68 0.81 20.79
C TRP A 99 -20.75 1.98 19.84
N ARG A 100 -21.46 3.05 20.22
CA ARG A 100 -21.54 4.25 19.39
C ARG A 100 -20.27 5.10 19.43
N VAL A 101 -19.47 5.02 20.52
CA VAL A 101 -18.37 5.98 20.76
C VAL A 101 -17.07 5.34 21.21
N LEU A 102 -17.09 4.57 22.31
CA LEU A 102 -15.86 4.04 22.90
C LEU A 102 -16.09 2.72 23.62
N ALA A 103 -15.31 1.72 23.22
CA ALA A 103 -15.13 0.44 23.90
C ALA A 103 -13.74 0.41 24.59
N ASP A 104 -13.67 0.78 25.88
CA ASP A 104 -12.40 0.84 26.62
C ASP A 104 -12.19 -0.38 27.52
N PHE A 105 -11.34 -1.30 27.07
CA PHE A 105 -10.86 -2.51 27.76
C PHE A 105 -9.35 -2.41 28.10
N ALA A 106 -8.80 -1.19 28.20
CA ALA A 106 -7.37 -1.03 28.44
C ALA A 106 -6.95 -1.68 29.77
N SER A 107 -5.88 -2.48 29.71
CA SER A 107 -5.31 -3.21 30.86
C SER A 107 -6.30 -4.14 31.58
N THR A 108 -7.30 -4.69 30.89
CA THR A 108 -8.15 -5.74 31.45
C THR A 108 -7.44 -7.07 31.49
N THR A 109 -7.77 -7.91 32.47
CA THR A 109 -7.34 -9.31 32.51
C THR A 109 -8.56 -10.21 32.35
N VAL A 110 -8.50 -11.16 31.42
CA VAL A 110 -9.52 -12.20 31.24
C VAL A 110 -8.82 -13.55 31.32
N ALA A 111 -9.14 -14.33 32.35
CA ALA A 111 -8.58 -15.67 32.53
C ALA A 111 -9.28 -16.73 31.67
N GLY A 112 -10.59 -16.55 31.43
CA GLY A 112 -11.36 -17.36 30.48
C GLY A 112 -11.29 -16.84 29.03
N PRO A 113 -11.98 -17.50 28.08
CA PRO A 113 -12.10 -16.99 26.72
C PRO A 113 -12.74 -15.60 26.69
N ALA A 114 -12.18 -14.71 25.85
CA ALA A 114 -12.69 -13.37 25.60
C ALA A 114 -13.25 -13.27 24.19
N SER A 115 -14.58 -13.22 24.07
CA SER A 115 -15.27 -13.17 22.79
C SER A 115 -15.85 -11.79 22.52
N PHE A 116 -15.51 -11.25 21.36
CA PHE A 116 -15.97 -9.99 20.78
C PHE A 116 -16.32 -10.22 19.30
N ALA A 117 -16.92 -11.38 18.99
CA ALA A 117 -17.26 -11.73 17.62
C ALA A 117 -18.43 -10.86 17.12
N ALA A 118 -18.34 -10.42 15.86
CA ALA A 118 -19.33 -9.61 15.19
C ALA A 118 -19.73 -8.32 15.93
N ILE A 119 -18.79 -7.71 16.67
CA ILE A 119 -19.05 -6.40 17.31
C ILE A 119 -19.09 -5.27 16.30
N ASP A 120 -19.81 -4.21 16.63
CA ASP A 120 -19.86 -2.96 15.85
C ASP A 120 -19.45 -1.78 16.75
N VAL A 121 -18.31 -1.17 16.46
CA VAL A 121 -17.78 -0.02 17.21
C VAL A 121 -17.71 1.19 16.29
N GLY A 122 -18.69 2.08 16.39
CA GLY A 122 -18.74 3.33 15.62
C GLY A 122 -17.70 4.40 16.02
N GLY A 123 -16.76 4.06 16.91
CA GLY A 123 -15.68 4.94 17.36
C GLY A 123 -14.46 4.11 17.76
N GLU A 124 -13.77 4.48 18.84
CA GLU A 124 -12.53 3.82 19.23
C GLU A 124 -12.76 2.53 20.04
N SER A 125 -11.90 1.53 19.83
CA SER A 125 -11.79 0.35 20.69
C SER A 125 -10.37 0.23 21.26
N ARG A 126 -10.25 -0.02 22.57
CA ARG A 126 -8.95 -0.05 23.25
C ARG A 126 -8.77 -1.29 24.10
N PHE A 127 -7.83 -2.13 23.71
CA PHE A 127 -7.34 -3.32 24.41
C PHE A 127 -5.89 -3.17 24.87
N ASN A 128 -5.36 -1.94 24.85
CA ASN A 128 -3.97 -1.63 25.18
C ASN A 128 -3.53 -2.24 26.53
N GLY A 129 -2.50 -3.08 26.51
CA GLY A 129 -1.97 -3.77 27.68
C GLY A 129 -2.93 -4.77 28.33
N ALA A 130 -3.98 -5.21 27.63
CA ALA A 130 -4.86 -6.28 28.10
C ALA A 130 -4.11 -7.62 28.17
N VAL A 131 -4.54 -8.48 29.08
CA VAL A 131 -4.02 -9.85 29.24
C VAL A 131 -5.18 -10.81 29.05
N LEU A 132 -5.15 -11.58 27.98
CA LEU A 132 -6.22 -12.50 27.55
C LEU A 132 -5.64 -13.92 27.57
N GLU A 133 -5.88 -14.65 28.66
CA GLU A 133 -5.14 -15.90 28.96
C GLU A 133 -5.72 -17.15 28.27
N SER A 134 -6.87 -17.06 27.60
CA SER A 134 -7.57 -18.22 27.02
C SER A 134 -8.28 -17.90 25.70
N GLY A 135 -7.71 -16.98 24.93
CA GLY A 135 -8.13 -16.62 23.59
C GLY A 135 -8.74 -15.22 23.49
N PHE A 136 -8.69 -14.67 22.29
CA PHE A 136 -9.25 -13.39 21.91
C PHE A 136 -9.92 -13.52 20.55
N ASP A 137 -11.24 -13.40 20.52
CA ASP A 137 -12.02 -13.48 19.29
C ASP A 137 -12.57 -12.10 18.92
N LEU A 138 -12.17 -11.60 17.76
CA LEU A 138 -12.61 -10.39 17.07
C LEU A 138 -13.13 -10.73 15.66
N SER A 139 -13.46 -12.00 15.39
CA SER A 139 -13.97 -12.39 14.08
C SER A 139 -15.21 -11.58 13.69
N GLU A 140 -15.28 -11.18 12.42
CA GLU A 140 -16.38 -10.37 11.88
C GLU A 140 -16.59 -9.01 12.59
N ALA A 141 -15.64 -8.55 13.41
CA ALA A 141 -15.73 -7.26 14.09
C ALA A 141 -15.63 -6.11 13.09
N THR A 142 -16.44 -5.07 13.29
CA THR A 142 -16.34 -3.79 12.55
C THR A 142 -15.98 -2.67 13.53
N VAL A 143 -14.89 -1.96 13.26
CA VAL A 143 -14.46 -0.80 14.07
C VAL A 143 -14.25 0.39 13.14
N ALA A 144 -15.08 1.42 13.29
CA ALA A 144 -15.05 2.62 12.46
C ALA A 144 -13.95 3.62 12.88
N GLY A 145 -13.48 3.55 14.13
CA GLY A 145 -12.36 4.34 14.63
C GLY A 145 -11.15 3.48 14.97
N GLU A 146 -10.15 4.07 15.63
CA GLU A 146 -8.91 3.36 16.00
C GLU A 146 -9.20 2.10 16.84
N ILE A 147 -8.60 0.97 16.45
CA ILE A 147 -8.45 -0.22 17.31
C ILE A 147 -7.02 -0.28 17.85
N GLY A 148 -6.90 -0.18 19.17
CA GLY A 148 -5.62 -0.32 19.87
C GLY A 148 -5.51 -1.66 20.60
N VAL A 149 -4.53 -2.47 20.22
CA VAL A 149 -4.16 -3.75 20.86
C VAL A 149 -2.68 -3.71 21.32
N ARG A 150 -2.08 -2.52 21.36
CA ARG A 150 -0.66 -2.34 21.72
C ARG A 150 -0.30 -2.89 23.10
N HIS A 151 0.85 -3.53 23.22
CA HIS A 151 1.35 -4.17 24.45
C HIS A 151 0.43 -5.25 25.05
N ALA A 152 -0.60 -5.72 24.32
CA ALA A 152 -1.46 -6.76 24.81
C ALA A 152 -0.71 -8.11 24.86
N VAL A 153 -1.12 -8.97 25.79
CA VAL A 153 -0.64 -10.34 25.89
C VAL A 153 -1.82 -11.26 25.66
N VAL A 154 -1.73 -12.10 24.62
CA VAL A 154 -2.78 -13.05 24.25
C VAL A 154 -2.19 -14.46 24.28
N ASP A 155 -2.84 -15.33 25.04
CA ASP A 155 -2.63 -16.77 25.04
C ASP A 155 -3.93 -17.46 24.59
N GLY A 156 -3.87 -18.72 24.16
CA GLY A 156 -4.98 -19.37 23.46
C GLY A 156 -5.22 -18.79 22.06
N THR A 157 -6.32 -19.14 21.39
CA THR A 157 -6.57 -18.74 19.98
C THR A 157 -6.75 -17.22 19.83
N LEU A 158 -6.05 -16.61 18.88
CA LEU A 158 -6.31 -15.23 18.41
C LEU A 158 -7.03 -15.31 17.06
N ASN A 159 -8.28 -14.85 17.02
CA ASN A 159 -9.10 -14.87 15.81
C ASN A 159 -9.55 -13.45 15.47
N VAL A 160 -9.13 -12.93 14.31
CA VAL A 160 -9.55 -11.62 13.77
C VAL A 160 -10.10 -11.80 12.34
N GLU A 161 -10.49 -13.03 11.99
CA GLU A 161 -10.93 -13.41 10.66
C GLU A 161 -12.14 -12.58 10.21
N ALA A 162 -12.11 -12.12 8.96
CA ALA A 162 -13.19 -11.34 8.34
C ALA A 162 -13.60 -10.05 9.09
N ALA A 163 -12.72 -9.51 9.94
CA ALA A 163 -12.95 -8.20 10.56
C ALA A 163 -12.73 -7.04 9.56
N THR A 164 -13.26 -5.86 9.89
CA THR A 164 -13.06 -4.62 9.13
C THR A 164 -12.66 -3.50 10.09
N PHE A 165 -11.49 -2.91 9.86
CA PHE A 165 -10.99 -1.76 10.60
C PHE A 165 -10.92 -0.56 9.65
N GLU A 166 -11.85 0.40 9.82
CA GLU A 166 -12.01 1.53 8.89
C GLU A 166 -10.99 2.66 9.12
N ASP A 167 -10.29 2.63 10.26
CA ASP A 167 -9.27 3.60 10.65
C ASP A 167 -8.02 2.83 11.14
N GLN A 168 -7.13 3.50 11.88
CA GLN A 168 -5.88 2.93 12.35
C GLN A 168 -6.07 1.64 13.18
N ALA A 169 -5.27 0.62 12.85
CA ALA A 169 -5.19 -0.64 13.60
C ALA A 169 -3.79 -0.84 14.19
N ASP A 170 -3.69 -0.81 15.52
CA ASP A 170 -2.41 -0.82 16.22
C ASP A 170 -2.21 -2.08 17.08
N PHE A 171 -1.40 -2.99 16.56
CA PHE A 171 -0.94 -4.22 17.22
C PHE A 171 0.54 -4.13 17.64
N GLU A 172 1.09 -2.92 17.85
CA GLU A 172 2.50 -2.73 18.23
C GLU A 172 2.83 -3.43 19.55
N ASP A 173 3.93 -4.20 19.59
CA ASP A 173 4.36 -5.00 20.77
C ASP A 173 3.24 -5.94 21.27
N LEU A 174 2.36 -6.43 20.38
CA LEU A 174 1.49 -7.56 20.68
C LEU A 174 2.33 -8.79 20.99
N ARG A 175 2.06 -9.44 22.12
CA ARG A 175 2.72 -10.70 22.51
C ARG A 175 1.73 -11.84 22.46
N TYR A 176 1.99 -12.79 21.56
CA TYR A 176 1.14 -13.93 21.34
C TYR A 176 1.90 -15.24 21.62
N THR A 177 1.38 -16.03 22.55
CA THR A 177 1.95 -17.33 22.94
C THR A 177 1.00 -18.52 22.73
N GLY A 178 -0.18 -18.27 22.14
CA GLY A 178 -1.16 -19.31 21.87
C GLY A 178 -0.78 -20.24 20.71
N PRO A 179 -1.65 -21.19 20.35
CA PRO A 179 -1.32 -22.22 19.35
C PRO A 179 -1.45 -21.74 17.90
N GLU A 180 -2.32 -20.78 17.60
CA GLU A 180 -2.62 -20.30 16.23
C GLU A 180 -3.22 -18.88 16.25
N ALA A 181 -2.75 -18.00 15.37
CA ALA A 181 -3.30 -16.66 15.19
C ALA A 181 -3.74 -16.46 13.74
N THR A 182 -4.97 -15.98 13.53
CA THR A 182 -5.51 -15.67 12.20
C THR A 182 -6.07 -14.26 12.14
N LEU A 183 -5.74 -13.58 11.06
CA LEU A 183 -6.27 -12.31 10.57
C LEU A 183 -6.61 -12.48 9.07
N ALA A 184 -7.02 -13.68 8.68
CA ALA A 184 -7.41 -13.99 7.31
C ALA A 184 -8.68 -13.22 6.92
N GLU A 185 -8.77 -12.81 5.66
CA GLU A 185 -9.93 -12.08 5.11
C GLU A 185 -10.25 -10.76 5.83
N THR A 186 -9.34 -10.23 6.66
CA THR A 186 -9.51 -8.95 7.36
C THR A 186 -9.25 -7.78 6.39
N SER A 187 -10.09 -6.74 6.44
CA SER A 187 -9.84 -5.47 5.75
C SER A 187 -9.30 -4.40 6.70
N PHE A 188 -8.15 -3.84 6.35
CA PHE A 188 -7.51 -2.72 7.03
C PHE A 188 -7.52 -1.50 6.12
N GLU A 189 -8.45 -0.57 6.38
CA GLU A 189 -8.61 0.63 5.54
C GLU A 189 -7.56 1.70 5.86
N GLY A 190 -7.09 1.74 7.11
CA GLY A 190 -6.14 2.74 7.61
C GLY A 190 -4.72 2.21 7.84
N TYR A 191 -3.89 3.09 8.42
CA TYR A 191 -2.54 2.75 8.87
C TYR A 191 -2.57 1.55 9.82
N THR A 192 -1.74 0.54 9.56
CA THR A 192 -1.69 -0.68 10.36
C THR A 192 -0.28 -0.98 10.83
N THR A 193 -0.12 -1.32 12.12
CA THR A 193 1.19 -1.68 12.66
C THR A 193 1.15 -2.94 13.50
N PHE A 194 2.10 -3.82 13.22
CA PHE A 194 2.53 -4.99 13.97
C PHE A 194 4.01 -4.85 14.37
N ALA A 195 4.54 -3.61 14.40
CA ALA A 195 5.93 -3.36 14.78
C ALA A 195 6.21 -3.92 16.18
N LEU A 196 7.41 -4.48 16.38
CA LEU A 196 7.83 -5.08 17.66
C LEU A 196 6.95 -6.25 18.16
N ALA A 197 5.99 -6.75 17.37
CA ALA A 197 5.16 -7.88 17.76
C ALA A 197 6.01 -9.14 17.99
N GLN A 198 5.61 -9.97 18.94
CA GLN A 198 6.27 -11.22 19.29
C GLN A 198 5.27 -12.36 19.22
N ILE A 199 5.34 -13.15 18.15
CA ILE A 199 4.34 -14.16 17.81
C ILE A 199 5.04 -15.53 17.76
N GLN A 200 4.70 -16.41 18.70
CA GLN A 200 5.36 -17.72 18.82
C GLN A 200 4.74 -18.84 17.97
N ALA A 201 3.63 -18.55 17.30
CA ALA A 201 2.79 -19.53 16.62
C ALA A 201 2.57 -19.17 15.15
N PRO A 202 1.99 -20.09 14.35
CA PRO A 202 1.55 -19.78 13.01
C PRO A 202 0.66 -18.53 12.98
N LEU A 203 0.92 -17.67 12.00
CA LEU A 203 0.23 -16.41 11.81
C LEU A 203 -0.28 -16.30 10.37
N ASP A 204 -1.59 -16.19 10.25
CA ASP A 204 -2.29 -16.23 8.97
C ASP A 204 -2.90 -14.88 8.60
N TYR A 205 -2.48 -14.30 7.48
CA TYR A 205 -3.04 -13.10 6.84
C TYR A 205 -3.68 -13.41 5.47
N SER A 206 -3.99 -14.68 5.19
CA SER A 206 -4.43 -15.10 3.87
C SER A 206 -5.66 -14.31 3.42
N ASN A 207 -5.62 -13.80 2.20
CA ASN A 207 -6.66 -12.96 1.60
C ASN A 207 -7.02 -11.69 2.39
N ALA A 208 -6.16 -11.22 3.31
CA ALA A 208 -6.34 -9.91 3.93
C ALA A 208 -6.14 -8.77 2.91
N GLU A 209 -6.75 -7.61 3.18
CA GLU A 209 -6.62 -6.40 2.38
C GLU A 209 -6.05 -5.26 3.23
N PHE A 210 -4.97 -4.63 2.76
CA PHE A 210 -4.35 -3.46 3.37
C PHE A 210 -4.44 -2.28 2.40
N HIS A 211 -5.33 -1.33 2.70
CA HIS A 211 -5.48 -0.12 1.87
C HIS A 211 -4.58 1.03 2.33
N GLY A 212 -4.16 1.02 3.60
CA GLY A 212 -3.14 1.92 4.15
C GLY A 212 -1.79 1.23 4.39
N GLU A 213 -0.77 2.04 4.68
CA GLU A 213 0.58 1.59 4.99
C GLU A 213 0.61 0.59 6.17
N VAL A 214 1.37 -0.51 5.99
CA VAL A 214 1.48 -1.61 6.98
C VAL A 214 2.91 -1.86 7.44
N TRP A 215 3.09 -1.99 8.77
CA TRP A 215 4.40 -2.15 9.41
C TRP A 215 4.55 -3.45 10.20
N PHE A 216 5.57 -4.24 9.88
CA PHE A 216 5.99 -5.43 10.65
C PHE A 216 7.40 -5.27 11.25
N THR A 217 7.94 -4.05 11.24
CA THR A 217 9.34 -3.81 11.52
C THR A 217 9.76 -4.21 12.92
N HIS A 218 10.93 -4.83 13.06
CA HIS A 218 11.44 -5.34 14.34
C HIS A 218 10.54 -6.37 15.02
N GLY A 219 9.56 -6.94 14.30
CA GLY A 219 8.76 -8.06 14.78
C GLY A 219 9.56 -9.36 14.84
N GLN A 220 9.12 -10.26 15.73
CA GLN A 220 9.68 -11.58 15.94
C GLN A 220 8.58 -12.62 15.73
N PHE A 221 8.71 -13.41 14.67
CA PHE A 221 7.72 -14.41 14.25
C PHE A 221 8.37 -15.79 14.23
N GLU A 222 8.21 -16.55 15.32
CA GLU A 222 8.86 -17.86 15.48
C GLU A 222 8.11 -18.98 14.73
N GLY A 223 6.80 -18.80 14.53
CA GLY A 223 5.97 -19.68 13.72
C GLY A 223 5.95 -19.26 12.24
N PRO A 224 5.41 -20.12 11.35
CA PRO A 224 5.24 -19.77 9.94
C PRO A 224 4.28 -18.59 9.78
N VAL A 225 4.61 -17.68 8.87
CA VAL A 225 3.78 -16.51 8.53
C VAL A 225 3.32 -16.64 7.09
N THR A 226 2.03 -16.51 6.84
CA THR A 226 1.47 -16.53 5.48
C THR A 226 0.69 -15.26 5.17
N PHE A 227 0.96 -14.71 3.99
CA PHE A 227 0.23 -13.63 3.33
C PHE A 227 -0.43 -14.13 2.04
N ALA A 228 -0.74 -15.42 1.95
CA ALA A 228 -1.23 -16.01 0.71
C ALA A 228 -2.47 -15.28 0.16
N GLY A 229 -2.38 -14.74 -1.05
CA GLY A 229 -3.47 -13.99 -1.69
C GLY A 229 -3.76 -12.60 -1.11
N THR A 230 -2.96 -12.11 -0.15
CA THR A 230 -3.10 -10.77 0.43
C THR A 230 -2.90 -9.69 -0.63
N ARG A 231 -3.67 -8.60 -0.51
CA ARG A 231 -3.52 -7.39 -1.34
C ARG A 231 -3.13 -6.20 -0.48
N ALA A 232 -2.17 -5.42 -0.96
CA ALA A 232 -1.79 -4.16 -0.34
C ALA A 232 -1.69 -3.07 -1.40
N SER A 233 -2.45 -1.98 -1.22
CA SER A 233 -2.46 -0.83 -2.14
C SER A 233 -1.45 0.25 -1.77
N ASP A 234 -0.88 0.18 -0.56
CA ASP A 234 0.11 1.14 -0.04
C ASP A 234 1.42 0.43 0.41
N PHE A 235 2.32 1.16 1.06
CA PHE A 235 3.63 0.66 1.50
C PHE A 235 3.53 -0.56 2.45
N VAL A 236 4.36 -1.58 2.19
CA VAL A 236 4.47 -2.79 3.03
C VAL A 236 5.86 -2.90 3.63
N HIS A 237 5.98 -2.69 4.94
CA HIS A 237 7.25 -2.73 5.67
C HIS A 237 7.45 -4.05 6.43
N LEU A 238 7.99 -5.06 5.77
CA LEU A 238 8.48 -6.32 6.37
C LEU A 238 9.97 -6.27 6.75
N ARG A 239 10.58 -5.07 6.72
CA ARG A 239 12.01 -4.81 6.95
C ARG A 239 12.41 -4.95 8.42
N ASP A 240 13.69 -5.25 8.65
CA ASP A 240 14.30 -5.39 9.97
C ASP A 240 13.51 -6.36 10.91
N ALA A 241 12.78 -7.32 10.33
CA ALA A 241 11.98 -8.30 11.05
C ALA A 241 12.68 -9.68 11.09
N ASP A 242 12.37 -10.48 12.10
CA ASP A 242 12.92 -11.81 12.28
C ASP A 242 11.82 -12.87 12.10
N PHE A 243 11.88 -13.61 11.00
CA PHE A 243 11.02 -14.74 10.70
C PHE A 243 11.80 -16.02 11.02
N GLY A 244 11.56 -16.61 12.19
CA GLY A 244 12.19 -17.86 12.65
C GLY A 244 11.72 -19.11 11.89
N ASN A 245 10.84 -18.96 10.90
CA ASN A 245 10.21 -20.04 10.16
C ASN A 245 9.90 -19.65 8.70
N ASP A 246 9.06 -20.44 8.03
CA ASP A 246 8.62 -20.19 6.66
C ASP A 246 7.83 -18.87 6.54
N LEU A 247 8.11 -18.11 5.48
CA LEU A 247 7.38 -16.91 5.07
C LEU A 247 6.74 -17.15 3.71
N SER A 248 5.42 -17.20 3.66
CA SER A 248 4.65 -17.30 2.41
C SER A 248 4.12 -15.94 2.00
N LEU A 249 4.45 -15.55 0.77
CA LEU A 249 3.96 -14.42 -0.01
C LEU A 249 3.29 -14.95 -1.29
N GLU A 250 2.71 -16.16 -1.26
CA GLU A 250 2.12 -16.79 -2.43
C GLU A 250 0.96 -15.94 -2.99
N ASN A 251 0.96 -15.66 -4.30
CA ASN A 251 -0.10 -14.92 -4.98
C ASN A 251 -0.43 -13.54 -4.36
N VAL A 252 0.51 -12.90 -3.63
CA VAL A 252 0.29 -11.54 -3.13
C VAL A 252 0.23 -10.54 -4.27
N THR A 253 -0.47 -9.43 -4.06
CA THR A 253 -0.39 -8.25 -4.95
C THR A 253 -0.07 -7.03 -4.11
N PHE A 254 1.16 -6.54 -4.21
CA PHE A 254 1.59 -5.30 -3.56
C PHE A 254 1.77 -4.22 -4.63
N GLU A 255 0.84 -3.29 -4.67
CA GLU A 255 0.68 -2.30 -5.74
C GLU A 255 1.65 -1.11 -5.61
N HIS A 256 2.23 -0.93 -4.41
CA HIS A 256 3.25 0.08 -4.12
C HIS A 256 4.59 -0.56 -3.70
N GLN A 257 5.39 0.15 -2.89
CA GLN A 257 6.73 -0.28 -2.47
C GLN A 257 6.63 -1.25 -1.30
N SER A 258 7.38 -2.34 -1.39
CA SER A 258 7.46 -3.36 -0.34
C SER A 258 8.91 -3.64 0.04
N PHE A 259 9.17 -3.78 1.34
CA PHE A 259 10.51 -3.81 1.91
C PHE A 259 10.70 -5.02 2.82
N LEU A 260 11.69 -5.86 2.53
CA LEU A 260 12.19 -6.92 3.43
C LEU A 260 13.65 -6.66 3.87
N HIS A 261 14.21 -5.50 3.53
CA HIS A 261 15.62 -5.25 3.76
C HIS A 261 16.01 -5.40 5.24
N GLY A 262 17.15 -6.02 5.51
CA GLY A 262 17.62 -6.21 6.89
C GLY A 262 16.91 -7.32 7.66
N SER A 263 15.87 -7.94 7.09
CA SER A 263 15.14 -9.05 7.71
C SER A 263 15.89 -10.37 7.60
N THR A 264 15.65 -11.25 8.56
CA THR A 264 16.13 -12.64 8.59
C THR A 264 14.97 -13.60 8.44
N ILE A 265 15.15 -14.62 7.61
CA ILE A 265 14.18 -15.71 7.42
C ILE A 265 14.92 -17.04 7.58
N ASP A 266 14.66 -17.75 8.68
CA ASP A 266 15.30 -19.02 8.98
C ASP A 266 14.70 -20.19 8.16
N GLY A 267 13.42 -20.08 7.80
CA GLY A 267 12.72 -21.03 6.94
C GLY A 267 12.87 -20.74 5.45
N THR A 268 11.87 -21.22 4.72
CA THR A 268 11.70 -20.97 3.27
C THR A 268 10.96 -19.67 3.01
N VAL A 269 11.20 -19.07 1.85
CA VAL A 269 10.39 -17.97 1.32
C VAL A 269 9.68 -18.47 0.07
N ASP A 270 8.34 -18.46 0.07
CA ASP A 270 7.53 -18.79 -1.10
C ASP A 270 6.79 -17.54 -1.57
N ALA A 271 7.22 -16.96 -2.68
CA ALA A 271 6.56 -15.83 -3.31
C ALA A 271 5.90 -16.23 -4.64
N THR A 272 5.62 -17.52 -4.86
CA THR A 272 5.15 -17.98 -6.18
C THR A 272 3.87 -17.28 -6.62
N GLY A 273 3.84 -16.84 -7.89
CA GLY A 273 2.70 -16.11 -8.46
C GLY A 273 2.48 -14.70 -7.91
N ALA A 274 3.35 -14.18 -7.03
CA ALA A 274 3.25 -12.83 -6.50
C ALA A 274 3.43 -11.75 -7.57
N THR A 275 2.83 -10.59 -7.33
CA THR A 275 3.05 -9.36 -8.10
C THR A 275 3.52 -8.25 -7.18
N PHE A 276 4.66 -7.64 -7.50
CA PHE A 276 5.22 -6.51 -6.78
C PHE A 276 5.49 -5.36 -7.76
N ASP A 277 5.10 -4.13 -7.42
CA ASP A 277 5.54 -2.95 -8.17
C ASP A 277 7.02 -2.69 -7.87
N HIS A 278 7.36 -2.25 -6.67
CA HIS A 278 8.75 -2.04 -6.26
C HIS A 278 9.07 -2.92 -5.05
N PHE A 279 10.03 -3.83 -5.20
CA PHE A 279 10.39 -4.81 -4.17
C PHE A 279 11.83 -4.64 -3.73
N GLN A 280 12.05 -4.19 -2.50
CA GLN A 280 13.37 -4.16 -1.88
C GLN A 280 13.53 -5.36 -0.95
N PHE A 281 14.09 -6.45 -1.49
CA PHE A 281 14.28 -7.69 -0.76
C PHE A 281 15.40 -7.56 0.27
N SER A 282 16.68 -7.46 -0.15
CA SER A 282 17.85 -7.23 0.71
C SER A 282 17.87 -7.98 2.06
N ALA A 283 17.39 -9.23 2.05
CA ALA A 283 17.19 -10.06 3.24
C ALA A 283 18.19 -11.22 3.29
N THR A 284 18.29 -11.86 4.46
CA THR A 284 19.03 -13.13 4.63
C THR A 284 18.05 -14.28 4.81
N VAL A 285 18.06 -15.24 3.88
CA VAL A 285 17.22 -16.44 3.94
C VAL A 285 18.10 -17.67 4.14
N THR A 286 17.80 -18.49 5.14
CA THR A 286 18.53 -19.73 5.40
C THR A 286 18.01 -20.88 4.54
N GLY A 287 16.69 -21.00 4.37
CA GLY A 287 16.04 -22.01 3.55
C GLY A 287 16.02 -21.69 2.05
N ASP A 288 15.19 -22.42 1.32
CA ASP A 288 14.95 -22.20 -0.11
C ASP A 288 14.11 -20.93 -0.33
N THR A 289 14.30 -20.28 -1.47
CA THR A 289 13.56 -19.09 -1.87
C THR A 289 12.97 -19.30 -3.26
N ASP A 290 11.66 -19.13 -3.36
CA ASP A 290 10.90 -19.40 -4.57
C ASP A 290 10.21 -18.14 -5.09
N PHE A 291 10.75 -17.58 -6.16
CA PHE A 291 10.18 -16.48 -6.93
C PHE A 291 9.65 -16.96 -8.30
N ARG A 292 9.28 -18.23 -8.43
CA ARG A 292 8.77 -18.74 -9.72
C ARG A 292 7.44 -18.08 -10.08
N ASN A 293 7.31 -17.71 -11.34
CA ASN A 293 6.14 -17.00 -11.89
C ASN A 293 5.85 -15.66 -11.20
N VAL A 294 6.84 -15.03 -10.54
CA VAL A 294 6.67 -13.71 -9.94
C VAL A 294 6.76 -12.62 -11.00
N ARG A 295 5.92 -11.59 -10.85
CA ARG A 295 5.94 -10.39 -11.68
C ARG A 295 6.44 -9.20 -10.87
N PHE A 296 7.56 -8.61 -11.31
CA PHE A 296 8.08 -7.35 -10.78
C PHE A 296 7.78 -6.25 -11.79
N ASP A 297 6.72 -5.46 -11.56
CA ASP A 297 6.21 -4.43 -12.49
C ASP A 297 7.05 -3.15 -12.52
N GLY A 298 7.70 -2.86 -11.40
CA GLY A 298 8.72 -1.83 -11.24
C GLY A 298 10.08 -2.47 -10.97
N GLN A 299 10.77 -2.04 -9.91
CA GLN A 299 12.14 -2.45 -9.63
C GLN A 299 12.22 -3.58 -8.59
N GLY A 300 12.90 -4.69 -8.95
CA GLY A 300 13.32 -5.73 -8.02
C GLY A 300 14.74 -5.49 -7.51
N ILE A 301 14.91 -5.09 -6.25
CA ILE A 301 16.20 -4.79 -5.61
C ILE A 301 16.55 -5.91 -4.63
N PHE A 302 17.56 -6.70 -4.96
CA PHE A 302 18.06 -7.81 -4.16
C PHE A 302 19.44 -7.52 -3.55
N ARG A 303 19.96 -6.30 -3.65
CA ARG A 303 21.31 -5.95 -3.20
C ARG A 303 21.63 -6.49 -1.80
N ASN A 304 22.85 -7.01 -1.63
CA ASN A 304 23.34 -7.58 -0.37
C ASN A 304 22.50 -8.75 0.20
N SER A 305 21.64 -9.39 -0.60
CA SER A 305 20.86 -10.53 -0.12
C SER A 305 21.73 -11.79 0.00
N GLU A 306 21.39 -12.64 0.95
CA GLU A 306 22.02 -13.94 1.13
C GLU A 306 20.96 -15.04 1.02
N PHE A 307 21.13 -15.92 0.03
CA PHE A 307 20.28 -17.07 -0.22
C PHE A 307 21.03 -18.33 0.23
N GLY A 308 20.61 -18.89 1.37
CA GLY A 308 21.19 -20.05 2.03
C GLY A 308 20.83 -21.38 1.36
N GLY A 309 19.58 -21.51 0.94
CA GLY A 309 19.05 -22.60 0.14
C GLY A 309 19.10 -22.30 -1.37
N GLN A 310 18.32 -23.06 -2.14
CA GLN A 310 18.14 -22.82 -3.57
C GLN A 310 17.32 -21.54 -3.79
N ALA A 311 17.65 -20.78 -4.84
CA ALA A 311 16.90 -19.58 -5.22
C ALA A 311 16.33 -19.75 -6.64
N HIS A 312 15.02 -19.89 -6.76
CA HIS A 312 14.35 -20.15 -8.04
C HIS A 312 13.63 -18.90 -8.54
N PHE A 313 14.05 -18.36 -9.69
CA PHE A 313 13.39 -17.23 -10.37
C PHE A 313 12.71 -17.69 -11.67
N ASP A 314 12.48 -18.99 -11.83
CA ASP A 314 12.03 -19.56 -13.11
C ASP A 314 10.67 -18.99 -13.54
N ASN A 315 10.57 -18.61 -14.80
CA ASN A 315 9.40 -17.94 -15.37
C ASN A 315 8.98 -16.65 -14.66
N ALA A 316 9.85 -16.04 -13.84
CA ALA A 316 9.62 -14.69 -13.33
C ALA A 316 9.72 -13.66 -14.48
N SER A 317 9.04 -12.53 -14.33
CA SER A 317 9.13 -11.40 -15.26
C SER A 317 9.61 -10.17 -14.50
N PHE A 318 10.71 -9.59 -14.95
CA PHE A 318 11.28 -8.36 -14.43
C PHE A 318 11.06 -7.26 -15.45
N ALA A 319 10.12 -6.36 -15.16
CA ALA A 319 9.95 -5.17 -15.94
C ALA A 319 11.17 -4.28 -15.73
N GLY A 320 11.43 -3.77 -14.52
CA GLY A 320 12.64 -3.03 -14.19
C GLY A 320 13.91 -3.88 -14.21
N GLY A 321 15.08 -3.23 -14.35
CA GLY A 321 16.38 -3.92 -14.27
C GLY A 321 16.64 -4.43 -12.86
N PRO A 322 16.62 -5.75 -12.61
CA PRO A 322 16.79 -6.25 -11.27
C PRO A 322 18.25 -6.15 -10.84
N ASP A 323 18.44 -5.85 -9.56
CA ASP A 323 19.76 -5.58 -9.01
C ASP A 323 20.15 -6.64 -7.96
N PHE A 324 21.08 -7.51 -8.35
CA PHE A 324 21.67 -8.55 -7.51
C PHE A 324 23.09 -8.20 -7.04
N THR A 325 23.45 -6.92 -7.00
CA THR A 325 24.78 -6.48 -6.56
C THR A 325 25.08 -7.00 -5.15
N ASP A 326 26.30 -7.52 -4.95
CA ASP A 326 26.76 -8.10 -3.69
C ASP A 326 25.91 -9.28 -3.15
N CYS A 327 25.07 -9.91 -3.98
CA CYS A 327 24.30 -11.08 -3.57
C CYS A 327 25.17 -12.31 -3.34
N ARG A 328 24.72 -13.20 -2.45
CA ARG A 328 25.36 -14.49 -2.18
C ARG A 328 24.36 -15.63 -2.36
N PHE A 329 24.54 -16.40 -3.42
CA PHE A 329 23.80 -17.63 -3.68
C PHE A 329 24.64 -18.82 -3.21
N LYS A 330 24.33 -19.36 -2.02
CA LYS A 330 25.11 -20.45 -1.40
C LYS A 330 24.79 -21.82 -2.00
N ARG A 331 23.67 -21.95 -2.70
CA ARG A 331 23.27 -23.11 -3.50
C ARG A 331 22.96 -22.66 -4.93
N GLU A 332 22.29 -23.54 -5.67
CA GLU A 332 21.84 -23.29 -7.04
C GLU A 332 20.87 -22.11 -7.09
N ALA A 333 21.10 -21.21 -8.05
CA ALA A 333 20.17 -20.17 -8.44
C ALA A 333 19.72 -20.45 -9.87
N SER A 334 18.42 -20.43 -10.12
CA SER A 334 17.83 -20.73 -11.43
C SER A 334 17.05 -19.54 -11.97
N PHE A 335 17.14 -19.32 -13.28
CA PHE A 335 16.48 -18.24 -14.02
C PHE A 335 15.87 -18.78 -15.32
N ASP A 336 15.39 -20.03 -15.28
CA ASP A 336 14.92 -20.74 -16.47
C ASP A 336 13.60 -20.12 -16.94
N GLY A 337 13.56 -19.66 -18.18
CA GLY A 337 12.38 -18.99 -18.73
C GLY A 337 12.09 -17.62 -18.10
N THR A 338 12.97 -17.09 -17.23
CA THR A 338 12.84 -15.73 -16.70
C THR A 338 12.91 -14.72 -17.83
N GLU A 339 12.05 -13.72 -17.79
CA GLU A 339 12.07 -12.59 -18.72
C GLU A 339 12.72 -11.37 -18.06
N PHE A 340 13.83 -10.91 -18.63
CA PHE A 340 14.49 -9.67 -18.23
C PHE A 340 14.26 -8.62 -19.31
N LEU A 341 13.41 -7.62 -19.04
CA LEU A 341 13.21 -6.53 -19.98
C LEU A 341 14.35 -5.51 -19.97
N VAL A 342 15.05 -5.41 -18.84
CA VAL A 342 16.32 -4.71 -18.70
C VAL A 342 17.35 -5.67 -18.13
N GLU A 343 18.59 -5.51 -18.59
CA GLU A 343 19.70 -6.37 -18.22
C GLU A 343 19.90 -6.39 -16.69
N PRO A 344 19.93 -7.58 -16.07
CA PRO A 344 20.13 -7.71 -14.63
C PRO A 344 21.57 -7.32 -14.24
N THR A 345 21.72 -6.71 -13.07
CA THR A 345 23.05 -6.41 -12.52
C THR A 345 23.49 -7.49 -11.54
N PHE A 346 24.67 -8.04 -11.74
CA PHE A 346 25.30 -9.05 -10.87
C PHE A 346 26.70 -8.60 -10.38
N GLU A 347 26.92 -7.30 -10.24
CA GLU A 347 28.20 -6.75 -9.76
C GLU A 347 28.55 -7.33 -8.38
N ASP A 348 29.76 -7.88 -8.24
CA ASP A 348 30.24 -8.55 -7.01
C ASP A 348 29.35 -9.68 -6.44
N ALA A 349 28.37 -10.16 -7.22
CA ALA A 349 27.54 -11.31 -6.86
C ALA A 349 28.37 -12.61 -6.83
N ARG A 350 28.05 -13.50 -5.90
CA ARG A 350 28.74 -14.77 -5.70
C ARG A 350 27.79 -15.94 -5.84
N PHE A 351 28.11 -16.83 -6.76
CA PHE A 351 27.36 -18.05 -7.01
C PHE A 351 28.18 -19.27 -6.57
N ALA A 352 27.56 -20.16 -5.79
CA ALA A 352 28.14 -21.47 -5.53
C ALA A 352 28.18 -22.34 -6.80
N VAL A 353 27.18 -22.16 -7.67
CA VAL A 353 27.07 -22.76 -9.00
C VAL A 353 26.64 -21.65 -9.96
N ASP A 354 27.41 -21.41 -11.02
CA ASP A 354 27.08 -20.39 -12.02
C ASP A 354 25.72 -20.69 -12.68
N PRO A 355 24.77 -19.74 -12.67
CA PRO A 355 23.46 -19.94 -13.30
C PRO A 355 23.56 -19.94 -14.83
N ASP A 356 22.68 -20.70 -15.51
CA ASP A 356 22.56 -20.63 -16.97
C ASP A 356 21.69 -19.46 -17.42
N LEU A 357 22.28 -18.26 -17.47
CA LEU A 357 21.57 -17.05 -17.92
C LEU A 357 21.13 -17.09 -19.41
N LYS A 358 21.50 -18.12 -20.19
CA LYS A 358 21.02 -18.28 -21.57
C LYS A 358 19.61 -18.88 -21.63
N ALA A 359 19.16 -19.51 -20.55
CA ALA A 359 17.79 -19.99 -20.42
C ALA A 359 16.78 -18.85 -20.16
N ALA A 360 17.27 -17.68 -19.76
CA ALA A 360 16.48 -16.45 -19.64
C ALA A 360 16.23 -15.80 -21.01
N SER A 361 15.10 -15.11 -21.12
CA SER A 361 14.73 -14.32 -22.30
C SER A 361 15.10 -12.86 -22.11
N TYR A 362 15.73 -12.30 -23.14
CA TYR A 362 16.03 -10.86 -23.26
C TYR A 362 15.35 -10.36 -24.54
N PRO A 363 14.13 -9.78 -24.45
CA PRO A 363 13.35 -9.40 -25.62
C PRO A 363 14.03 -8.41 -26.58
N GLN A 364 15.08 -7.72 -26.11
CA GLN A 364 15.96 -6.85 -26.91
C GLN A 364 16.90 -7.63 -27.86
N SER A 365 17.02 -8.95 -27.75
CA SER A 365 17.96 -9.77 -28.52
C SER A 365 17.26 -10.66 -29.56
N SER A 366 17.03 -10.08 -30.74
CA SER A 366 16.69 -10.78 -32.00
C SER A 366 15.36 -11.54 -32.11
N SER A 367 14.44 -10.93 -32.86
CA SER A 367 13.41 -11.59 -33.67
C SER A 367 12.37 -12.47 -32.96
N ARG A 368 11.50 -11.84 -32.16
CA ARG A 368 10.11 -12.29 -32.05
C ARG A 368 9.18 -11.10 -32.20
N ASN A 369 8.05 -11.34 -32.85
CA ASN A 369 7.07 -10.32 -33.21
C ASN A 369 6.57 -9.62 -31.93
N LEU A 370 7.11 -8.44 -31.67
CA LEU A 370 6.90 -7.61 -30.47
C LEU A 370 5.44 -7.15 -30.30
N SER A 371 4.57 -7.41 -31.28
CA SER A 371 3.18 -6.93 -31.30
C SER A 371 2.25 -7.63 -30.31
N ASP A 372 2.50 -8.88 -29.92
CA ASP A 372 1.58 -9.64 -29.07
C ASP A 372 1.89 -9.56 -27.56
N HIS A 373 3.14 -9.29 -27.15
CA HIS A 373 3.50 -9.19 -25.71
C HIS A 373 3.59 -7.74 -25.18
N ARG A 374 3.65 -6.71 -26.04
CA ARG A 374 3.56 -5.31 -25.60
C ARG A 374 2.24 -4.97 -24.90
N ARG A 375 1.16 -5.70 -25.23
CA ARG A 375 -0.17 -5.55 -24.62
C ARG A 375 -0.28 -6.19 -23.24
N THR A 376 0.64 -7.08 -22.85
CA THR A 376 0.64 -7.78 -21.55
C THR A 376 1.75 -7.27 -20.61
N MET A 377 2.71 -6.50 -21.12
CA MET A 377 3.70 -5.73 -20.34
C MET A 377 3.10 -4.39 -19.91
N ILE A 378 1.97 -4.45 -19.23
CA ILE A 378 1.22 -3.30 -18.75
C ILE A 378 2.06 -2.58 -17.68
N VAL A 379 2.67 -1.44 -18.04
CA VAL A 379 3.28 -0.52 -17.06
C VAL A 379 2.19 0.39 -16.47
N ALA A 380 1.17 0.73 -17.26
CA ALA A 380 -0.13 1.31 -16.90
C ALA A 380 -1.21 0.65 -17.77
N ARG A 381 -2.45 0.53 -17.28
CA ARG A 381 -3.50 -0.20 -18.01
C ARG A 381 -3.86 0.55 -19.31
N PRO A 382 -4.00 -0.12 -20.48
CA PRO A 382 -4.31 0.57 -21.73
C PRO A 382 -5.59 1.42 -21.68
N GLU A 383 -6.55 1.08 -20.82
CA GLU A 383 -7.76 1.85 -20.54
C GLU A 383 -7.51 3.19 -19.83
N GLU A 384 -6.35 3.39 -19.19
CA GLU A 384 -5.95 4.66 -18.59
C GLU A 384 -5.42 5.65 -19.65
N LEU A 385 -5.16 5.18 -20.89
CA LEU A 385 -4.79 6.05 -22.00
C LEU A 385 -6.02 6.78 -22.55
N LEU A 386 -6.08 8.09 -22.31
CA LEU A 386 -7.13 8.97 -22.84
C LEU A 386 -6.89 9.34 -24.30
N ASN A 387 -7.97 9.48 -25.07
CA ASN A 387 -7.96 9.94 -26.47
C ASN A 387 -6.96 9.18 -27.38
N LYS A 388 -6.82 7.87 -27.15
CA LYS A 388 -5.95 6.99 -27.93
C LYS A 388 -6.42 6.84 -29.38
N GLY A 389 -5.48 6.90 -30.32
CA GLY A 389 -5.71 6.72 -31.77
C GLY A 389 -6.27 7.95 -32.48
N VAL A 390 -6.26 9.12 -31.82
CA VAL A 390 -6.66 10.39 -32.44
C VAL A 390 -5.62 10.77 -33.50
N MET A 391 -6.05 10.88 -34.75
CA MET A 391 -5.23 11.31 -35.88
C MET A 391 -5.64 12.71 -36.31
N ILE A 392 -4.66 13.60 -36.50
CA ILE A 392 -4.92 14.96 -36.96
C ILE A 392 -3.99 15.31 -38.14
N PRO A 393 -4.52 15.84 -39.27
CA PRO A 393 -3.69 16.32 -40.36
C PRO A 393 -2.86 17.53 -39.95
N ILE A 394 -1.60 17.58 -40.33
CA ILE A 394 -0.72 18.74 -40.14
C ILE A 394 -1.26 19.95 -40.89
N GLU A 395 -2.03 19.80 -41.97
CA GLU A 395 -2.69 20.95 -42.61
C GLU A 395 -3.91 21.50 -41.83
N ALA A 396 -4.51 20.70 -40.94
CA ALA A 396 -5.55 21.17 -40.01
C ALA A 396 -4.94 22.04 -38.89
N VAL A 397 -3.62 21.95 -38.74
CA VAL A 397 -2.79 22.92 -38.03
C VAL A 397 -2.59 24.12 -38.94
N THR A 398 -3.54 25.03 -38.93
CA THR A 398 -3.36 26.32 -39.61
C THR A 398 -2.65 27.31 -38.70
N GLU A 399 -2.07 28.39 -39.26
CA GLU A 399 -1.52 29.51 -38.47
C GLU A 399 -2.57 30.17 -37.53
N ASP A 400 -3.87 29.93 -37.77
CA ASP A 400 -5.00 30.35 -36.94
C ASP A 400 -5.42 29.25 -35.92
N VAL A 401 -4.46 28.74 -35.14
CA VAL A 401 -4.76 27.78 -34.06
C VAL A 401 -5.62 28.46 -32.99
N VAL A 402 -6.82 27.92 -32.74
CA VAL A 402 -7.64 28.37 -31.61
C VAL A 402 -7.18 27.65 -30.35
N VAL A 403 -6.22 28.25 -29.66
CA VAL A 403 -5.79 27.84 -28.33
C VAL A 403 -6.87 28.30 -27.33
N PRO A 404 -7.35 27.45 -26.41
CA PRO A 404 -8.16 27.91 -25.29
C PRO A 404 -7.47 29.09 -24.61
N ALA A 405 -8.21 30.15 -24.27
CA ALA A 405 -7.61 31.33 -23.65
C ALA A 405 -6.77 30.99 -22.40
N ALA A 406 -7.17 29.93 -21.67
CA ALA A 406 -6.45 29.42 -20.50
C ALA A 406 -5.09 28.78 -20.83
N ALA A 407 -4.92 28.19 -22.02
CA ALA A 407 -3.69 27.50 -22.41
C ALA A 407 -2.71 28.39 -23.20
N THR A 408 -3.05 29.66 -23.43
CA THR A 408 -2.22 30.58 -24.25
C THR A 408 -0.88 30.89 -23.56
N ASP A 409 -0.90 31.05 -22.23
CA ASP A 409 0.30 31.32 -21.42
C ASP A 409 1.26 30.12 -21.35
N LEU A 410 0.79 28.91 -21.70
CA LEU A 410 1.62 27.71 -21.78
C LEU A 410 2.51 27.69 -23.03
N LEU A 411 2.12 28.44 -24.07
CA LEU A 411 2.85 28.53 -25.34
C LEU A 411 3.92 29.63 -25.31
N GLU A 412 3.59 30.76 -24.69
CA GLU A 412 4.50 31.89 -24.51
C GLU A 412 5.31 31.71 -23.22
N ILE A 413 6.15 30.68 -23.16
CA ILE A 413 6.91 30.35 -21.95
C ILE A 413 7.89 31.51 -21.63
N PRO A 414 7.71 32.24 -20.52
CA PRO A 414 8.57 33.35 -20.20
C PRO A 414 9.92 32.85 -19.63
N PRO A 415 11.01 33.61 -19.81
CA PRO A 415 12.35 33.17 -19.44
C PRO A 415 12.52 32.89 -17.94
N ASP A 416 11.79 33.61 -17.10
CA ASP A 416 11.79 33.48 -15.64
C ASP A 416 11.22 32.14 -15.17
N ARG A 417 10.08 31.69 -15.73
CA ARG A 417 9.53 30.35 -15.44
C ARG A 417 10.48 29.25 -15.88
N SER A 418 11.02 29.36 -17.10
CA SER A 418 11.98 28.37 -17.61
C SER A 418 13.23 28.27 -16.74
N ALA A 419 13.73 29.41 -16.25
CA ALA A 419 14.85 29.45 -15.32
C ALA A 419 14.49 28.86 -13.96
N ALA A 420 13.32 29.21 -13.41
CA ALA A 420 12.83 28.69 -12.13
C ALA A 420 12.72 27.16 -12.15
N VAL A 421 12.08 26.60 -13.18
CA VAL A 421 11.99 25.14 -13.38
C VAL A 421 13.37 24.53 -13.52
N THR A 422 14.28 25.13 -14.30
CA THR A 422 15.65 24.61 -14.45
C THR A 422 16.39 24.52 -13.10
N ILE A 423 16.22 25.52 -12.23
CA ILE A 423 16.81 25.54 -10.89
C ILE A 423 16.14 24.48 -10.02
N ALA A 424 14.80 24.42 -10.01
CA ALA A 424 14.04 23.44 -9.25
C ALA A 424 14.47 22.00 -9.59
N LEU A 425 14.48 21.64 -10.86
CA LEU A 425 14.91 20.32 -11.35
C LEU A 425 16.35 19.95 -10.96
N ARG A 426 17.22 20.95 -10.78
CA ARG A 426 18.60 20.76 -10.37
C ARG A 426 18.71 20.46 -8.88
N GLU A 427 18.00 21.20 -8.05
CA GLU A 427 18.07 21.11 -6.59
C GLU A 427 17.16 20.01 -6.01
N LEU A 428 16.15 19.56 -6.76
CA LEU A 428 15.24 18.50 -6.34
C LEU A 428 15.98 17.15 -6.14
N GLU A 429 15.81 16.54 -4.98
CA GLU A 429 16.43 15.24 -4.67
C GLU A 429 15.80 14.11 -5.50
N GLN A 430 16.54 13.01 -5.67
CA GLN A 430 16.06 11.88 -6.47
C GLN A 430 14.83 11.20 -5.85
N SER A 431 14.76 11.13 -4.51
CA SER A 431 13.62 10.59 -3.77
C SER A 431 12.33 11.37 -4.03
N ALA A 432 12.41 12.71 -3.99
CA ALA A 432 11.27 13.60 -4.20
C ALA A 432 10.77 13.64 -5.66
N TRP A 433 11.58 13.19 -6.62
CA TRP A 433 11.15 13.11 -8.02
C TRP A 433 10.05 12.08 -8.26
N HIS A 434 9.98 11.05 -7.40
CA HIS A 434 8.93 10.04 -7.48
C HIS A 434 7.56 10.66 -7.22
N ASP A 435 7.49 11.50 -6.18
CA ASP A 435 6.25 12.14 -5.72
C ASP A 435 5.67 13.10 -6.76
N CYS A 436 6.51 13.68 -7.62
CA CYS A 436 6.03 14.54 -8.70
C CYS A 436 5.32 13.77 -9.83
N PHE A 437 5.54 12.46 -10.02
CA PHE A 437 5.19 11.72 -11.25
C PHE A 437 4.24 10.54 -11.07
N ASP A 438 3.50 10.46 -9.96
CA ASP A 438 2.57 9.39 -9.56
C ASP A 438 2.28 8.33 -10.65
N GLN A 439 1.38 8.63 -11.60
CA GLN A 439 1.01 7.73 -12.70
C GLN A 439 1.67 8.07 -14.04
N SER A 440 2.23 9.27 -14.17
CA SER A 440 2.71 9.87 -15.41
C SER A 440 3.81 9.07 -16.10
N VAL A 441 4.74 8.50 -15.33
CA VAL A 441 5.82 7.66 -15.87
C VAL A 441 5.26 6.35 -16.45
N LYS A 442 4.31 5.75 -15.75
CA LYS A 442 3.66 4.49 -16.14
C LYS A 442 2.83 4.69 -17.42
N LEU A 443 2.05 5.77 -17.47
CA LEU A 443 1.30 6.19 -18.66
C LEU A 443 2.22 6.49 -19.83
N ALA A 444 3.32 7.22 -19.62
CA ALA A 444 4.21 7.64 -20.70
C ALA A 444 4.82 6.46 -21.43
N ARG A 445 5.21 5.42 -20.68
CA ARG A 445 5.75 4.18 -21.24
C ARG A 445 4.70 3.42 -22.04
N THR A 446 3.50 3.26 -21.49
CA THR A 446 2.38 2.59 -22.18
C THR A 446 1.97 3.37 -23.43
N ALA A 447 1.97 4.71 -23.36
CA ALA A 447 1.64 5.56 -24.49
C ALA A 447 2.70 5.47 -25.60
N ILE A 448 4.00 5.46 -25.27
CA ILE A 448 5.06 5.28 -26.28
C ILE A 448 4.98 3.91 -26.94
N SER A 449 4.71 2.83 -26.17
CA SER A 449 4.65 1.47 -26.73
C SER A 449 3.49 1.26 -27.72
N GLU A 450 2.44 2.07 -27.61
CA GLU A 450 1.27 2.07 -28.51
C GLU A 450 1.49 2.88 -29.80
N LEU A 451 2.56 3.67 -29.90
CA LEU A 451 2.97 4.31 -31.14
C LEU A 451 3.74 3.28 -31.98
N ASP A 452 3.14 2.75 -33.04
CA ASP A 452 3.76 1.72 -33.88
C ASP A 452 5.17 2.17 -34.38
N HIS A 453 6.20 1.32 -34.29
CA HIS A 453 7.60 1.79 -34.42
C HIS A 453 8.22 1.39 -35.77
N GLU A 454 8.19 2.29 -36.75
CA GLU A 454 9.09 2.20 -37.93
C GLU A 454 10.13 3.34 -38.00
N SER A 455 9.91 4.49 -37.33
CA SER A 455 10.95 5.53 -37.14
C SER A 455 10.77 6.31 -35.83
N GLU A 456 11.66 6.11 -34.85
CA GLU A 456 11.60 6.69 -33.50
C GLU A 456 11.91 8.21 -33.46
N ASP A 457 12.62 8.74 -34.47
CA ASP A 457 13.03 10.16 -34.55
C ASP A 457 11.88 11.17 -34.72
N ARG A 458 10.63 10.70 -34.81
CA ARG A 458 9.43 11.52 -35.03
C ARG A 458 8.35 11.33 -33.96
N ALA A 459 8.69 10.72 -32.82
CA ALA A 459 7.79 10.57 -31.67
C ALA A 459 8.21 11.45 -30.48
N GLY A 460 7.24 11.91 -29.71
CA GLY A 460 7.45 12.82 -28.58
C GLY A 460 6.48 12.60 -27.44
N LEU A 461 6.96 12.87 -26.22
CA LEU A 461 6.19 12.91 -24.99
C LEU A 461 6.08 14.35 -24.52
N VAL A 462 4.95 14.72 -23.96
CA VAL A 462 4.74 16.04 -23.37
C VAL A 462 4.37 15.87 -21.92
N PHE A 463 5.18 16.47 -21.05
CA PHE A 463 4.91 16.56 -19.62
C PHE A 463 4.47 17.95 -19.25
N GLY A 464 3.38 18.04 -18.49
CA GLY A 464 2.90 19.28 -17.89
C GLY A 464 3.28 19.34 -16.42
N PHE A 465 3.68 20.52 -15.97
CA PHE A 465 4.12 20.79 -14.61
C PHE A 465 3.26 21.87 -13.98
N SER A 466 2.81 21.61 -12.77
CA SER A 466 2.16 22.61 -11.91
C SER A 466 3.24 23.30 -11.07
N LEU A 467 3.23 24.64 -11.05
CA LEU A 467 4.32 25.44 -10.49
C LEU A 467 3.85 26.38 -9.37
N THR A 468 4.61 26.40 -8.27
CA THR A 468 4.45 27.39 -7.20
C THR A 468 5.63 28.36 -7.20
N LEU A 469 5.52 29.44 -7.98
CA LEU A 469 6.65 30.39 -8.18
C LEU A 469 7.06 31.18 -6.92
N ASP A 470 6.18 31.26 -5.92
CA ASP A 470 6.45 31.94 -4.64
C ASP A 470 6.95 30.97 -3.54
N ALA A 471 7.37 29.75 -3.88
CA ALA A 471 7.88 28.78 -2.93
C ALA A 471 9.12 29.29 -2.14
N ASP A 472 9.20 28.92 -0.86
CA ASP A 472 10.29 29.32 0.04
C ASP A 472 11.65 28.71 -0.36
N ASP A 473 11.62 27.59 -1.10
CA ASP A 473 12.79 26.93 -1.65
C ASP A 473 12.59 26.52 -3.12
N PRO A 474 13.69 26.33 -3.90
CA PRO A 474 13.58 25.95 -5.30
C PRO A 474 12.99 24.57 -5.54
N ALA A 475 13.06 23.64 -4.59
CA ALA A 475 12.52 22.28 -4.76
C ALA A 475 10.99 22.29 -4.71
N GLY A 476 10.39 23.15 -3.89
CA GLY A 476 8.94 23.37 -3.79
C GLY A 476 8.33 24.15 -4.96
N VAL A 477 9.11 24.53 -5.97
CA VAL A 477 8.60 25.19 -7.18
C VAL A 477 7.81 24.21 -8.05
N VAL A 478 8.19 22.93 -8.10
CA VAL A 478 7.48 21.90 -8.87
C VAL A 478 6.62 21.11 -7.91
N ASP A 479 5.29 21.19 -8.09
CA ASP A 479 4.33 20.46 -7.27
C ASP A 479 4.07 19.07 -7.87
N THR A 480 3.52 19.04 -9.09
CA THR A 480 3.15 17.82 -9.80
C THR A 480 3.59 17.86 -11.25
N ALA A 481 3.79 16.68 -11.84
CA ALA A 481 4.16 16.46 -13.22
C ALA A 481 3.29 15.36 -13.84
N VAL A 482 2.52 15.74 -14.86
CA VAL A 482 1.56 14.88 -15.54
C VAL A 482 1.99 14.57 -16.97
N LEU A 483 1.74 13.34 -17.43
CA LEU A 483 1.84 13.07 -18.86
C LEU A 483 0.64 13.70 -19.54
N VAL A 484 0.89 14.67 -20.41
CA VAL A 484 -0.13 15.41 -21.12
C VAL A 484 -0.41 14.79 -22.49
N GLY A 485 0.61 14.23 -23.13
CA GLY A 485 0.43 13.66 -24.45
C GLY A 485 1.60 12.81 -24.91
N ALA A 486 1.30 11.85 -25.76
CA ALA A 486 2.26 11.03 -26.47
C ALA A 486 1.83 10.92 -27.93
N TYR A 487 2.72 11.31 -28.85
CA TYR A 487 2.39 11.38 -30.27
C TYR A 487 3.53 10.91 -31.15
N ARG A 488 3.16 10.58 -32.39
CA ARG A 488 4.07 10.31 -33.51
C ARG A 488 3.65 11.13 -34.72
N VAL A 489 4.64 11.65 -35.45
CA VAL A 489 4.43 12.32 -36.73
C VAL A 489 4.58 11.29 -37.86
N ASP A 490 3.50 11.07 -38.59
CA ASP A 490 3.37 10.10 -39.67
C ASP A 490 3.60 10.77 -41.03
N GLY A 491 4.80 10.56 -41.59
CA GLY A 491 5.21 11.25 -42.81
C GLY A 491 5.23 12.77 -42.59
N ASP A 492 4.93 13.55 -43.62
CA ASP A 492 4.96 15.02 -43.56
C ASP A 492 3.57 15.65 -43.37
N ASP A 493 2.51 14.84 -43.23
CA ASP A 493 1.12 15.30 -43.34
C ASP A 493 0.22 14.96 -42.14
N GLU A 494 0.59 14.06 -41.23
CA GLU A 494 -0.32 13.56 -40.16
C GLU A 494 0.36 13.35 -38.80
N ILE A 495 -0.40 13.51 -37.72
CA ILE A 495 0.03 13.26 -36.33
C ILE A 495 -0.94 12.30 -35.67
N THR A 496 -0.41 11.25 -35.04
CA THR A 496 -1.19 10.22 -34.33
C THR A 496 -0.86 10.27 -32.85
N PHE A 497 -1.90 10.40 -32.01
CA PHE A 497 -1.78 10.35 -30.55
C PHE A 497 -2.10 8.95 -30.02
N SER A 498 -1.23 8.43 -29.16
CA SER A 498 -1.54 7.24 -28.35
C SER A 498 -2.10 7.61 -26.98
N HIS A 499 -1.86 8.84 -26.54
CA HIS A 499 -2.43 9.44 -25.34
C HIS A 499 -2.53 10.95 -25.53
N LEU A 500 -3.65 11.54 -25.13
CA LEU A 500 -3.83 12.97 -25.04
C LEU A 500 -4.78 13.29 -23.88
N ASP A 501 -4.23 13.89 -22.83
CA ASP A 501 -4.99 14.31 -21.65
C ASP A 501 -5.92 15.48 -22.03
N PRO A 502 -7.23 15.40 -21.72
CA PRO A 502 -8.17 16.50 -21.98
C PRO A 502 -8.00 17.72 -21.05
N GLU A 503 -7.36 17.59 -19.89
CA GLU A 503 -7.23 18.62 -18.83
C GLU A 503 -5.92 19.43 -18.96
N LEU A 504 -5.65 19.91 -20.18
CA LEU A 504 -4.45 20.69 -20.51
C LEU A 504 -4.33 22.02 -19.77
N ASP A 505 -5.43 22.56 -19.25
CA ASP A 505 -5.49 23.83 -18.54
C ASP A 505 -5.13 23.72 -17.05
N ALA A 506 -4.92 22.50 -16.54
CA ALA A 506 -4.56 22.27 -15.15
C ALA A 506 -3.05 22.42 -14.86
N VAL A 507 -2.22 22.62 -15.88
CA VAL A 507 -0.74 22.72 -15.74
C VAL A 507 -0.24 24.12 -16.07
N ASP A 508 0.91 24.51 -15.51
CA ASP A 508 1.50 25.85 -15.64
C ASP A 508 2.66 25.94 -16.65
N HIS A 509 3.30 24.81 -16.95
CA HIS A 509 4.50 24.75 -17.80
C HIS A 509 4.61 23.40 -18.53
N LEU A 510 4.91 23.44 -19.82
CA LEU A 510 5.02 22.23 -20.65
C LEU A 510 6.48 21.94 -21.04
N ILE A 511 6.85 20.67 -21.00
CA ILE A 511 8.15 20.19 -21.46
C ILE A 511 7.95 19.01 -22.42
N SER A 512 8.35 19.20 -23.68
CA SER A 512 8.35 18.16 -24.71
C SER A 512 9.68 17.43 -24.74
N VAL A 513 9.63 16.10 -24.64
CA VAL A 513 10.79 15.22 -24.61
C VAL A 513 10.71 14.26 -25.80
N PRO A 514 11.71 14.24 -26.70
CA PRO A 514 11.74 13.29 -27.81
C PRO A 514 11.75 11.85 -27.31
N ALA A 515 10.97 10.98 -27.94
CA ALA A 515 10.98 9.54 -27.67
C ALA A 515 12.28 8.86 -28.12
N GLY A 516 13.14 9.56 -28.87
CA GLY A 516 14.51 9.14 -29.19
C GLY A 516 15.59 9.68 -28.23
N ASP A 517 15.24 10.32 -27.10
CA ASP A 517 16.28 10.62 -26.09
C ASP A 517 16.75 9.29 -25.45
N LYS A 518 17.99 9.23 -24.96
CA LYS A 518 18.60 8.01 -24.38
C LYS A 518 17.78 7.36 -23.26
N ALA A 519 16.91 8.13 -22.61
CA ALA A 519 15.95 7.65 -21.62
C ALA A 519 14.85 6.74 -22.21
N PHE A 520 14.68 6.77 -23.53
CA PHE A 520 13.65 6.10 -24.31
C PHE A 520 14.23 5.19 -25.41
N GLU A 521 15.48 5.42 -25.84
CA GLU A 521 16.23 4.53 -26.76
C GLU A 521 16.50 3.13 -26.19
N SER A 522 16.34 2.90 -24.88
CA SER A 522 16.50 1.59 -24.23
C SER A 522 15.38 0.58 -24.57
N GLY A 523 14.42 1.00 -25.40
CA GLY A 523 13.16 0.31 -25.67
C GLY A 523 12.08 0.70 -24.66
N ALA A 524 10.82 0.59 -25.08
CA ALA A 524 9.64 0.98 -24.30
C ALA A 524 9.44 0.19 -22.98
N SER A 525 10.39 -0.63 -22.56
CA SER A 525 10.26 -1.50 -21.41
C SER A 525 10.66 -0.89 -20.08
N VAL A 526 11.66 0.02 -19.96
CA VAL A 526 11.98 0.66 -18.67
C VAL A 526 12.70 2.00 -18.80
N GLY A 527 11.97 3.10 -18.58
CA GLY A 527 12.56 4.41 -18.24
C GLY A 527 12.28 4.75 -16.79
N THR A 528 13.25 4.63 -15.89
CA THR A 528 13.18 4.98 -14.47
C THR A 528 12.86 6.46 -14.25
N HIS A 529 12.36 6.82 -13.06
CA HIS A 529 12.22 8.22 -12.62
C HIS A 529 13.49 9.04 -12.87
N ALA A 530 14.66 8.45 -12.65
CA ALA A 530 15.96 9.08 -12.90
C ALA A 530 16.22 9.36 -14.39
N GLU A 531 15.76 8.50 -15.30
CA GLU A 531 15.90 8.68 -16.74
C GLU A 531 14.95 9.75 -17.26
N PHE A 532 13.69 9.72 -16.85
CA PHE A 532 12.72 10.78 -17.14
C PHE A 532 13.21 12.14 -16.63
N ARG A 533 13.68 12.20 -15.38
CA ARG A 533 14.29 13.41 -14.81
C ARG A 533 15.43 13.93 -15.68
N LYS A 534 16.36 13.05 -16.08
CA LYS A 534 17.53 13.45 -16.88
C LYS A 534 17.11 13.97 -18.25
N ALA A 535 16.13 13.34 -18.90
CA ALA A 535 15.64 13.77 -20.20
C ALA A 535 14.95 15.14 -20.12
N ILE A 536 14.01 15.30 -19.18
CA ILE A 536 13.31 16.56 -18.90
C ILE A 536 14.31 17.66 -18.54
N PHE A 537 15.25 17.40 -17.63
CA PHE A 537 16.26 18.38 -17.23
C PHE A 537 17.16 18.82 -18.39
N ARG A 538 17.66 17.87 -19.19
CA ARG A 538 18.50 18.18 -20.38
C ARG A 538 17.74 19.05 -21.36
N ARG A 539 16.48 18.71 -21.61
CA ARG A 539 15.59 19.45 -22.49
C ARG A 539 15.37 20.88 -21.99
N GLN A 540 15.04 21.04 -20.71
CA GLN A 540 14.79 22.35 -20.11
C GLN A 540 16.05 23.23 -20.14
N VAL A 541 17.23 22.66 -19.85
CA VAL A 541 18.51 23.40 -19.96
C VAL A 541 18.78 23.86 -21.39
N LEU A 542 18.50 23.02 -22.38
CA LEU A 542 18.66 23.38 -23.79
C LEU A 542 17.72 24.54 -24.17
N GLN A 543 16.45 24.45 -23.77
CA GLN A 543 15.44 25.49 -24.03
C GLN A 543 15.83 26.84 -23.41
N THR A 544 16.20 26.86 -22.14
CA THR A 544 16.63 28.09 -21.45
C THR A 544 17.80 28.76 -22.17
N ARG A 545 18.81 27.99 -22.62
CA ARG A 545 19.96 28.55 -23.36
C ARG A 545 19.56 29.16 -24.71
N LEU A 546 18.62 28.54 -25.41
CA LEU A 546 18.19 29.03 -26.72
C LEU A 546 17.39 30.35 -26.58
N ILE A 547 16.55 30.45 -25.54
CA ILE A 547 15.84 31.68 -25.17
C ILE A 547 16.82 32.80 -24.79
N GLU A 548 17.81 32.52 -23.94
CA GLU A 548 18.81 33.51 -23.51
C GLU A 548 19.67 34.07 -24.66
N HIS A 549 19.90 33.27 -25.70
CA HIS A 549 20.74 33.65 -26.84
C HIS A 549 19.96 34.25 -28.03
N ASP A 550 18.64 34.43 -27.91
CA ASP A 550 17.76 34.94 -28.99
C ASP A 550 18.00 34.21 -30.32
N MET A 551 18.29 32.91 -30.24
CA MET A 551 18.60 32.06 -31.39
C MET A 551 17.30 31.43 -31.87
N PRO A 552 16.80 31.78 -33.08
CA PRO A 552 15.63 31.14 -33.65
C PRO A 552 16.05 29.76 -34.17
N ASP A 553 16.08 28.75 -33.30
CA ASP A 553 16.07 27.38 -33.80
C ASP A 553 14.62 26.98 -34.08
N THR A 554 14.26 26.98 -35.37
CA THR A 554 12.97 26.52 -35.89
C THR A 554 12.59 25.11 -35.39
N ARG A 555 13.55 24.33 -34.87
CA ARG A 555 13.30 23.01 -34.26
C ARG A 555 12.71 23.07 -32.86
N VAL A 556 13.04 24.08 -32.04
CA VAL A 556 12.43 24.23 -30.71
C VAL A 556 10.95 24.61 -30.83
N THR A 557 10.61 25.44 -31.81
CA THR A 557 9.21 25.68 -32.21
C THR A 557 8.56 24.46 -32.86
N GLY A 558 9.36 23.57 -33.49
CA GLY A 558 8.90 22.30 -34.04
C GLY A 558 8.59 21.22 -32.98
N ASP A 559 9.00 21.44 -31.74
CA ASP A 559 8.76 20.56 -30.59
C ASP A 559 7.58 21.04 -29.70
N LEU A 560 6.91 22.14 -30.06
CA LEU A 560 5.76 22.65 -29.32
C LEU A 560 4.47 22.03 -29.90
N PHE A 561 4.17 20.82 -29.43
CA PHE A 561 2.79 20.34 -29.27
C PHE A 561 1.91 20.38 -30.53
N PRO A 562 2.33 19.85 -31.69
CA PRO A 562 1.78 20.32 -32.95
C PRO A 562 0.22 20.25 -32.96
N PRO A 563 -0.46 21.37 -33.24
CA PRO A 563 -0.90 22.52 -32.41
C PRO A 563 -2.42 22.54 -32.14
N LEU A 564 -2.86 21.76 -31.18
CA LEU A 564 -4.15 21.09 -31.29
C LEU A 564 -4.56 20.53 -29.91
N VAL A 565 -5.81 20.35 -29.52
CA VAL A 565 -7.10 20.56 -30.19
C VAL A 565 -8.13 20.75 -29.08
N ALA A 566 -9.07 21.67 -29.22
CA ALA A 566 -10.33 21.59 -28.49
C ALA A 566 -11.15 20.40 -29.03
N ILE A 567 -11.18 19.26 -28.34
CA ILE A 567 -12.22 18.24 -28.55
C ILE A 567 -13.50 18.67 -27.80
N GLY A 568 -13.96 19.90 -28.06
CA GLY A 568 -15.27 20.35 -27.58
C GLY A 568 -16.42 19.98 -28.52
N ARG A 569 -16.12 19.43 -29.72
CA ARG A 569 -17.11 19.25 -30.81
C ARG A 569 -16.86 18.04 -31.73
N LEU A 570 -16.42 16.90 -31.23
CA LEU A 570 -16.61 15.62 -31.92
C LEU A 570 -17.64 14.82 -31.13
N PHE A 571 -18.84 14.70 -31.72
CA PHE A 571 -19.91 13.82 -31.28
C PHE A 571 -19.63 12.38 -31.69
#